data_AF-A0A941NBL2-F1
#
_entry.id   AF-A0A941NBL2-F1
#
_cell.length_a   1.000
_cell.length_b   1.000
_cell.length_c   1.000
_cell.angle_alpha   90.00
_cell.angle_beta   90.00
_cell.angle_gamma   90.00
#
_symmetry.space_group_name_H-M   'P 1'
#
loop_
_entity.id
_entity.type
_entity.pdbx_description
1 polymer ?
#
loop_
_entity_poly.entity_id
_entity_poly.type
_entity_poly.pdbx_seq_one_letter_code
_entity_poly.pdbx_strand_id
1 'polypeptide(L)'
;MQKETIITDIMEWQGITLSVSCERNYATMTGLTHLSVHVLAPSTSKLPITGTGYRSHFLSEVEVEELGGPLGYVRAWLDAEAAAPEWREQQQAARQMALF
;
A
#
# COMPACT_ATOMS: atom_id res chain seq x y z
N MET A 1 23.07 13.21 8.49
CA MET A 1 22.00 12.57 7.70
C MET A 1 20.75 13.42 7.86
N GLN A 2 20.39 14.21 6.86
CA GLN A 2 19.09 14.86 6.85
C GLN A 2 18.09 13.81 6.38
N LYS A 3 17.14 13.42 7.24
CA LYS A 3 15.99 12.63 6.81
C LYS A 3 15.12 13.56 5.97
N GLU A 4 14.85 13.16 4.73
CA GLU A 4 13.97 13.93 3.86
C GLU A 4 12.55 13.96 4.45
N THR A 5 11.80 15.01 4.09
CA THR A 5 10.41 15.19 4.52
C THR A 5 9.58 13.97 4.12
N ILE A 6 8.97 13.32 5.12
CA ILE A 6 8.01 12.24 4.87
C ILE A 6 6.75 12.88 4.29
N ILE A 7 6.52 12.68 3.00
CA ILE A 7 5.27 13.08 2.35
C ILE A 7 4.25 12.00 2.67
N THR A 8 3.10 12.40 3.22
CA THR A 8 1.97 11.51 3.49
C THR A 8 0.76 12.03 2.75
N ASP A 9 0.25 11.22 1.84
CA ASP A 9 -0.94 11.50 1.05
C ASP A 9 -2.05 10.50 1.33
N ILE A 10 -3.29 10.91 1.10
CA ILE A 10 -4.47 10.07 1.27
C ILE A 10 -5.02 9.68 -0.10
N MET A 11 -5.38 8.41 -0.28
CA MET A 11 -6.04 7.91 -1.46
C MET A 11 -7.22 7.01 -1.11
N GLU A 12 -8.16 6.88 -2.04
CA GLU A 12 -9.23 5.88 -1.97
C GLU A 12 -8.99 4.75 -2.97
N TRP A 13 -9.15 3.52 -2.50
CA TRP A 13 -9.02 2.31 -3.31
C TRP A 13 -10.14 1.33 -2.99
N GLN A 14 -11.01 1.05 -3.96
CA GLN A 14 -12.19 0.16 -3.81
C GLN A 14 -13.07 0.46 -2.58
N GLY A 15 -13.22 1.74 -2.21
CA GLY A 15 -13.98 2.17 -1.04
C GLY A 15 -13.23 2.07 0.30
N ILE A 16 -11.92 1.79 0.26
CA ILE A 16 -11.02 1.81 1.41
C ILE A 16 -10.16 3.07 1.33
N THR A 17 -10.21 3.90 2.37
CA THR A 17 -9.36 5.08 2.53
C THR A 17 -8.01 4.66 3.11
N LEU A 18 -6.93 5.05 2.44
CA LEU A 18 -5.55 4.70 2.77
C LEU A 18 -4.71 5.96 2.95
N SER A 19 -3.79 5.96 3.90
CA SER A 19 -2.65 6.86 3.92
C SER A 19 -1.43 6.15 3.34
N VAL A 20 -0.74 6.83 2.43
CA VAL A 20 0.51 6.38 1.85
C VAL A 20 1.59 7.39 2.22
N SER A 21 2.69 6.91 2.78
CA SER A 21 3.83 7.74 3.10
C SER A 21 5.12 7.21 2.49
N CYS A 22 5.97 8.14 2.05
CA CYS A 22 7.24 7.83 1.39
C CYS A 22 8.38 8.57 2.09
N GLU A 23 9.33 7.83 2.65
CA GLU A 23 10.58 8.34 3.20
C GLU A 23 11.72 7.96 2.25
N ARG A 24 12.15 8.93 1.45
CA ARG A 24 13.29 8.79 0.53
C ARG A 24 14.60 8.69 1.31
N ASN A 25 15.57 8.00 0.73
CA ASN A 25 16.89 7.78 1.34
C ASN A 25 16.83 7.24 2.78
N TYR A 26 15.79 6.45 3.09
CA TYR A 26 15.57 5.85 4.40
C TYR A 26 16.80 5.10 4.90
N ALA A 27 17.40 4.31 4.02
CA ALA A 27 18.67 3.64 4.26
C ALA A 27 19.75 4.21 3.33
N THR A 28 20.42 5.27 3.77
CA THR A 28 21.40 5.99 2.93
C THR A 28 22.58 5.12 2.47
N MET A 29 22.88 4.02 3.16
CA MET A 29 23.95 3.10 2.75
C MET A 29 23.54 2.24 1.54
N THR A 30 22.24 2.01 1.36
CA THR A 30 21.71 1.15 0.28
C THR A 30 20.90 1.94 -0.75
N GLY A 31 20.57 3.21 -0.48
CA GLY A 31 19.72 4.03 -1.35
C GLY A 31 18.26 3.60 -1.36
N LEU A 32 17.82 2.82 -0.36
CA LEU A 32 16.44 2.35 -0.31
C LEU A 32 15.50 3.45 0.18
N THR A 33 14.36 3.53 -0.50
CA THR A 33 13.19 4.30 -0.12
C THR A 33 12.26 3.42 0.69
N HIS A 34 11.66 3.99 1.73
CA HIS A 34 10.66 3.33 2.56
C HIS A 34 9.27 3.85 2.21
N LEU A 35 8.42 2.95 1.72
CA LEU A 35 7.02 3.19 1.41
C LEU A 35 6.14 2.51 2.46
N SER A 36 5.25 3.27 3.06
CA SER A 36 4.30 2.79 4.06
C SER A 36 2.87 2.98 3.56
N VAL A 37 2.05 1.95 3.72
CA VAL A 37 0.61 1.95 3.40
C VAL A 37 -0.16 1.61 4.66
N HIS A 38 -1.15 2.43 5.00
CA HIS A 38 -1.98 2.22 6.18
C HIS A 38 -3.46 2.49 5.87
N VAL A 39 -4.32 1.57 6.28
CA VAL A 39 -5.77 1.70 6.17
C VAL A 39 -6.28 2.66 7.22
N LEU A 40 -6.98 3.71 6.78
CA LEU A 40 -7.67 4.66 7.65
C LEU A 40 -9.13 4.27 7.87
N ALA A 41 -9.83 3.85 6.81
CA ALA A 41 -11.24 3.48 6.90
C ALA A 41 -11.66 2.51 5.77
N PRO A 42 -12.55 1.53 6.05
CA PRO A 42 -12.96 1.10 7.38
C PRO A 42 -11.77 0.47 8.13
N SER A 43 -11.67 0.74 9.43
CA SER A 43 -10.55 0.27 10.25
C SER A 43 -10.38 -1.25 10.13
N THR A 44 -9.14 -1.73 10.06
CA THR A 44 -8.80 -3.16 9.93
C THR A 44 -9.19 -3.83 8.60
N SER A 45 -9.54 -3.05 7.57
CA SER A 45 -9.74 -3.63 6.23
C SER A 45 -8.50 -4.38 5.78
N LYS A 46 -8.70 -5.60 5.29
CA LYS A 46 -7.64 -6.37 4.66
C LYS A 46 -7.36 -5.77 3.30
N LEU A 47 -6.09 -5.72 2.94
CA LEU A 47 -5.63 -5.37 1.60
C LEU A 47 -4.98 -6.61 0.97
N PRO A 48 -4.92 -6.70 -0.36
CA PRO A 48 -4.18 -7.77 -1.05
C PRO A 48 -2.73 -7.91 -0.54
N ILE A 49 -2.12 -6.77 -0.20
CA ILE A 49 -0.72 -6.67 0.23
C ILE A 49 -0.53 -6.83 1.76
N THR A 50 -1.61 -6.81 2.54
CA THR A 50 -1.55 -6.94 4.01
C THR A 50 -2.87 -7.38 4.65
N GLY A 51 -2.80 -8.37 5.54
CA GLY A 51 -3.94 -8.82 6.33
C GLY A 51 -4.27 -7.96 7.55
N THR A 52 -3.40 -7.01 7.93
CA THR A 52 -3.56 -6.17 9.13
C THR A 52 -4.00 -4.74 8.83
N GLY A 53 -4.00 -4.34 7.56
CA GLY A 53 -4.24 -2.96 7.13
C GLY A 53 -3.00 -2.06 7.20
N TYR A 54 -1.83 -2.59 7.56
CA TYR A 54 -0.55 -1.87 7.47
C TYR A 54 0.49 -2.66 6.68
N ARG A 55 1.23 -1.97 5.81
CA ARG A 55 2.35 -2.55 5.05
C ARG A 55 3.52 -1.57 5.00
N SER A 56 4.69 -2.04 5.43
CA SER A 56 5.98 -1.41 5.17
C SER A 56 6.64 -2.11 3.99
N HIS A 57 7.18 -1.34 3.05
CA HIS A 57 7.84 -1.84 1.86
C HIS A 57 9.08 -1.00 1.54
N PHE A 58 10.17 -1.65 1.15
CA PHE A 58 11.43 -1.00 0.82
C PHE A 58 11.76 -1.30 -0.64
N LEU A 59 12.03 -0.25 -1.40
CA LEU A 59 12.25 -0.31 -2.85
C LEU A 59 13.17 0.83 -3.30
N SER A 60 13.56 0.81 -4.58
CA SER A 60 14.31 1.93 -5.14
C SER A 60 13.40 3.14 -5.38
N GLU A 61 13.96 4.35 -5.30
CA GLU A 61 13.21 5.57 -5.64
C GLU A 61 12.75 5.58 -7.11
N VAL A 62 13.55 4.99 -8.00
CA VAL A 62 13.26 4.90 -9.44
C VAL A 62 11.93 4.17 -9.69
N GLU A 63 11.72 3.03 -9.03
CA GLU A 63 10.48 2.26 -9.16
C GLU A 63 9.24 3.07 -8.72
N VAL A 64 9.38 3.91 -7.68
CA VAL A 64 8.29 4.76 -7.20
C VAL A 64 7.96 5.84 -8.23
N GLU A 65 8.97 6.50 -8.78
CA GLU A 65 8.78 7.59 -9.76
C GLU A 65 8.25 7.08 -11.11
N GLU A 66 8.69 5.91 -11.58
CA GLU A 66 8.23 5.29 -12.84
C GLU A 66 6.73 4.99 -12.85
N LEU A 67 6.14 4.72 -11.68
CA LEU A 67 4.70 4.49 -11.53
C LEU A 67 3.91 5.75 -11.17
N GLY A 68 4.49 6.93 -11.35
CA GLY A 68 3.82 8.21 -11.10
C GLY A 68 3.84 8.62 -9.62
N GLY A 69 4.88 8.22 -8.89
CA GLY A 69 5.10 8.55 -7.48
C GLY A 69 4.44 7.58 -6.51
N PRO A 70 4.48 7.88 -5.19
CA PRO A 70 4.05 6.96 -4.14
C PRO A 70 2.61 6.45 -4.29
N LEU A 71 1.66 7.34 -4.58
CA LEU A 71 0.26 6.96 -4.77
C LEU A 71 0.05 6.08 -6.01
N GLY A 72 0.74 6.40 -7.10
CA GLY A 72 0.65 5.64 -8.34
C GLY A 72 1.23 4.23 -8.19
N TYR A 73 2.39 4.12 -7.53
CA TYR A 73 2.99 2.83 -7.17
C TYR A 73 2.03 1.98 -6.30
N VAL A 74 1.51 2.54 -5.20
CA VAL A 74 0.62 1.80 -4.29
C VAL A 74 -0.65 1.34 -5.01
N ARG A 75 -1.24 2.20 -5.85
CA ARG A 75 -2.42 1.83 -6.63
C ARG A 75 -2.13 0.68 -7.59
N ALA A 76 -1.05 0.77 -8.37
CA ALA A 76 -0.66 -0.29 -9.31
C ALA A 76 -0.40 -1.62 -8.58
N TRP A 77 0.28 -1.57 -7.43
CA TRP A 77 0.56 -2.74 -6.61
C TRP A 77 -0.72 -3.39 -6.06
N LEU A 78 -1.63 -2.59 -5.51
CA LEU A 78 -2.93 -3.07 -5.02
C LEU A 78 -3.76 -3.69 -6.15
N ASP A 79 -3.81 -3.05 -7.32
CA ASP A 79 -4.58 -3.54 -8.47
C ASP A 79 -4.00 -4.85 -9.02
N ALA A 80 -2.68 -4.98 -9.08
CA ALA A 80 -1.99 -6.20 -9.53
C ALA A 80 -2.26 -7.38 -8.57
N GLU A 81 -2.08 -7.18 -7.28
CA GLU A 81 -2.33 -8.22 -6.26
C GLU A 81 -3.81 -8.55 -6.13
N ALA A 82 -4.71 -7.57 -6.33
CA ALA A 82 -6.15 -7.81 -6.34
C ALA A 82 -6.61 -8.64 -7.54
N ALA A 83 -5.81 -8.71 -8.62
CA ALA A 83 -6.09 -9.56 -9.76
C ALA A 83 -5.78 -11.05 -9.50
N ALA A 84 -5.00 -11.37 -8.45
CA ALA A 84 -4.67 -12.74 -8.09
C ALA A 84 -5.94 -13.56 -7.73
N PRO A 85 -6.05 -14.82 -8.20
CA PRO A 85 -7.20 -15.68 -7.92
C PRO A 85 -7.44 -15.85 -6.42
N GLU A 86 -6.36 -16.04 -5.64
CA GLU A 86 -6.40 -16.24 -4.20
C GLU A 86 -7.06 -15.06 -3.47
N TRP A 87 -6.76 -13.82 -3.89
CA TRP A 87 -7.39 -12.63 -3.32
C TRP A 87 -8.89 -12.56 -3.64
N ARG A 88 -9.27 -12.92 -4.87
CA ARG A 88 -10.68 -12.93 -5.29
C ARG A 88 -11.47 -13.97 -4.51
N GLU A 89 -10.91 -15.15 -4.29
CA GLU A 89 -11.51 -16.20 -3.46
C GLU A 89 -11.68 -15.74 -2.00
N GLN A 90 -10.65 -15.11 -1.43
CA GLN A 90 -10.73 -14.55 -0.08
C GLN A 90 -11.83 -13.49 0.05
N GLN A 91 -11.96 -12.59 -0.93
CA GLN A 91 -13.02 -11.59 -0.96
C GLN A 91 -14.41 -12.22 -1.09
N GLN A 92 -14.57 -13.26 -1.91
CA GLN A 92 -15.83 -13.97 -2.06
C GLN A 92 -16.22 -14.71 -0.77
N ALA A 93 -15.28 -15.41 -0.14
CA ALA A 93 -15.51 -16.09 1.14
C ALA A 93 -15.90 -15.09 2.25
N ALA A 94 -15.23 -13.94 2.34
CA ALA A 94 -15.57 -12.89 3.29
C ALA A 94 -17.00 -12.35 3.07
N ARG A 95 -17.42 -12.16 1.82
CA ARG A 95 -18.78 -11.73 1.48
C ARG A 95 -19.83 -12.78 1.84
N GLN A 96 -19.54 -14.07 1.67
CA GLN A 96 -20.46 -15.15 2.01
C GLN A 96 -20.64 -15.32 3.54
N MET A 97 -19.58 -15.14 4.33
CA MET A 97 -19.66 -15.22 5.79
C MET A 97 -20.41 -14.04 6.45
N ALA A 98 -20.59 -12.92 5.73
CA ALA A 98 -21.36 -11.78 6.22
C ALA A 98 -22.88 -11.92 6.05
N LEU A 99 -23.38 -13.02 5.47
CA LEU A 99 -24.79 -13.23 5.14
C LEU A 99 -25.58 -14.02 6.21
N PHE A 100 -25.00 -14.29 7.39
CA PHE A 100 -25.62 -15.11 8.46
C PHE A 100 -25.69 -14.40 9.80
#